data_AF-A0A852YPY2-F1
#
_entry.id   AF-A0A852YPY2-F1
#
_cell.length_a   1.000
_cell.length_b   1.000
_cell.length_c   1.000
_cell.angle_alpha   90.00
_cell.angle_beta   90.00
_cell.angle_gamma   90.00
#
_symmetry.space_group_name_H-M   'P 1'
#
loop_
_entity.id
_entity.type
_entity.pdbx_description
1 polymer ?
#
loop_
_entity_poly.entity_id
_entity_poly.type
_entity_poly.pdbx_seq_one_letter_code
_entity_poly.pdbx_strand_id
1 'polypeptide(L)'
;MPGIDLAVSTVIFALRPCADGAARVWLPLVRRTRDPFAESWALPGGVADVDESLSATAARKLFETTALQPAYLEQLYAFGKPDRSPTGRVVSIVYWALVRAEQAEASTVDDNVRWFEADALPELAFDHNLIVDYALWRLRTKMEYSRIAHAFLGETFTLSELRQVHEAVLGKPLDPANFRRQVESSPAIVRTEQHVTGGRHRPPRLYRYDADIELVDNGPLSARS
;
A
#
# COMPACT_ATOMS: atom_id res chain seq x y z
N MET A 1 30.81 -8.05 -21.13
CA MET A 1 30.64 -8.16 -19.65
C MET A 1 29.24 -8.70 -19.41
N PRO A 2 29.03 -9.64 -18.47
CA PRO A 2 27.67 -10.08 -18.13
C PRO A 2 26.89 -8.86 -17.61
N GLY A 3 25.72 -8.60 -18.19
CA GLY A 3 24.85 -7.49 -17.81
C GLY A 3 24.15 -7.74 -16.46
N ILE A 4 23.69 -6.66 -15.83
CA ILE A 4 22.80 -6.70 -14.68
C ILE A 4 21.45 -6.17 -15.15
N ASP A 5 20.41 -6.97 -15.02
CA ASP A 5 19.06 -6.55 -15.39
C ASP A 5 18.44 -5.73 -14.26
N LEU A 6 17.73 -4.66 -14.62
CA LEU A 6 16.99 -3.81 -13.70
C LEU A 6 15.49 -4.11 -13.82
N ALA A 7 14.90 -4.54 -12.72
CA ALA A 7 13.46 -4.76 -12.60
C ALA A 7 12.84 -3.74 -11.65
N VAL A 8 11.54 -3.54 -11.80
CA VAL A 8 10.69 -2.80 -10.87
C VAL A 8 9.59 -3.74 -10.38
N SER A 9 9.37 -3.76 -9.07
CA SER A 9 8.26 -4.49 -8.45
C SER A 9 7.47 -3.54 -7.56
N THR A 10 6.16 -3.72 -7.49
CA THR A 10 5.27 -2.84 -6.70
C THR A 10 4.46 -3.67 -5.71
N VAL A 11 4.59 -3.38 -4.41
CA VAL A 11 3.70 -3.90 -3.37
C VAL A 11 2.54 -2.93 -3.20
N ILE A 12 1.32 -3.36 -3.50
CA ILE A 12 0.13 -2.49 -3.48
C ILE A 12 -0.75 -2.92 -2.32
N PHE A 13 -0.94 -2.06 -1.33
CA PHE A 13 -1.83 -2.32 -0.21
C PHE A 13 -3.17 -1.63 -0.38
N ALA A 14 -4.23 -2.35 -0.05
CA ALA A 14 -5.57 -1.82 0.12
C ALA A 14 -6.15 -2.37 1.42
N LEU A 15 -7.06 -1.62 2.04
CA LEU A 15 -7.93 -2.19 3.06
C LEU A 15 -9.15 -2.79 2.40
N ARG A 16 -9.51 -4.01 2.79
CA ARG A 16 -10.72 -4.68 2.31
C ARG A 16 -11.48 -5.30 3.47
N PRO A 17 -12.82 -5.27 3.44
CA PRO A 17 -13.64 -5.97 4.43
C PRO A 17 -13.49 -7.48 4.26
N CYS A 18 -13.39 -8.18 5.39
CA CYS A 18 -13.43 -9.62 5.49
C CYS A 18 -14.85 -10.09 5.84
N ALA A 19 -15.11 -11.39 5.70
CA ALA A 19 -16.42 -11.98 5.98
C ALA A 19 -16.89 -11.81 7.45
N ASP A 20 -15.95 -11.58 8.37
CA ASP A 20 -16.20 -11.29 9.77
C ASP A 20 -16.53 -9.80 10.04
N GLY A 21 -16.54 -8.96 9.00
CA GLY A 21 -16.81 -7.52 9.07
C GLY A 21 -15.60 -6.67 9.47
N ALA A 22 -14.44 -7.27 9.75
CA ALA A 22 -13.20 -6.52 10.00
C ALA A 22 -12.53 -6.13 8.68
N ALA A 23 -11.90 -4.96 8.62
CA ALA A 23 -11.01 -4.63 7.52
C ALA A 23 -9.63 -5.23 7.78
N ARG A 24 -8.97 -5.74 6.73
CA ARG A 24 -7.59 -6.22 6.78
C ARG A 24 -6.78 -5.64 5.63
N VAL A 25 -5.47 -5.78 5.68
CA VAL A 25 -4.57 -5.38 4.59
C VAL A 25 -4.53 -6.47 3.54
N TRP A 26 -4.83 -6.10 2.29
CA TRP A 26 -4.79 -6.98 1.14
C TRP A 26 -3.86 -6.42 0.07
N LEU A 27 -3.36 -7.30 -0.78
CA LEU A 27 -2.54 -6.91 -1.94
C LEU A 27 -2.91 -7.76 -3.17
N PRO A 28 -2.88 -7.17 -4.37
CA PRO A 28 -3.09 -7.90 -5.61
C PRO A 28 -1.79 -8.57 -6.04
N LEU A 29 -1.89 -9.84 -6.43
CA LEU A 29 -0.81 -10.62 -7.01
C LEU A 29 -1.18 -11.04 -8.43
N VAL A 30 -0.16 -11.15 -9.27
CA VAL A 30 -0.30 -11.60 -10.66
C VAL A 30 0.20 -13.03 -10.76
N ARG A 31 -0.57 -13.89 -11.41
CA ARG A 31 -0.18 -15.26 -11.74
C ARG A 31 0.78 -15.23 -12.92
N ARG A 32 1.97 -15.79 -12.74
CA ARG A 32 2.99 -15.84 -13.79
C ARG A 32 2.58 -16.82 -14.88
N THR A 33 2.68 -16.39 -16.14
CA THR A 33 2.38 -17.22 -17.32
C THR A 33 3.63 -17.80 -18.00
N ARG A 34 4.82 -17.53 -17.44
CA ARG A 34 6.12 -17.90 -18.05
C ARG A 34 7.11 -18.35 -16.99
N ASP A 35 8.03 -19.22 -17.39
CA ASP A 35 9.19 -19.59 -16.60
C ASP A 35 10.16 -18.42 -16.38
N PRO A 36 10.93 -18.44 -15.28
CA PRO A 36 10.84 -19.38 -14.16
C PRO A 36 9.58 -19.14 -13.31
N PHE A 37 9.18 -20.11 -12.49
CA PHE A 37 8.00 -20.01 -11.60
C PHE A 37 6.68 -19.78 -12.35
N ALA A 38 6.48 -20.46 -13.49
CA ALA A 38 5.17 -20.47 -14.15
C ALA A 38 4.08 -20.92 -13.15
N GLU A 39 2.87 -20.38 -13.30
CA GLU A 39 1.70 -20.62 -12.43
C GLU A 39 1.80 -20.12 -11.00
N SER A 40 2.98 -19.67 -10.55
CA SER A 40 3.17 -19.09 -9.22
C SER A 40 2.68 -17.65 -9.16
N TRP A 41 2.22 -17.22 -7.99
CA TRP A 41 1.83 -15.84 -7.74
C TRP A 41 3.06 -14.95 -7.52
N ALA A 42 2.99 -13.72 -8.00
CA ALA A 42 4.09 -12.77 -7.93
C ALA A 42 3.59 -11.34 -7.71
N LEU A 43 4.46 -10.49 -7.18
CA LEU A 43 4.22 -9.07 -7.13
C LEU A 43 4.09 -8.50 -8.56
N PRO A 44 3.19 -7.52 -8.76
CA PRO A 44 3.16 -6.71 -9.97
C PRO A 44 4.54 -6.11 -10.25
N GLY A 45 4.98 -6.18 -11.51
CA GLY A 45 6.30 -5.68 -11.86
C GLY A 45 6.71 -6.04 -13.27
N GLY A 46 7.92 -5.62 -13.63
CA GLY A 46 8.50 -5.86 -14.94
C GLY A 46 9.92 -5.31 -15.04
N VAL A 47 10.50 -5.46 -16.23
CA VAL A 47 11.78 -4.84 -16.56
C VAL A 47 11.57 -3.32 -16.62
N ALA A 48 12.54 -2.56 -16.11
CA ALA A 48 12.54 -1.10 -16.25
C ALA A 48 12.69 -0.71 -17.73
N ASP A 49 11.91 0.28 -18.17
CA ASP A 49 12.06 0.86 -19.50
C ASP A 49 13.19 1.91 -19.47
N VAL A 50 13.91 2.08 -20.58
CA VAL A 50 14.99 3.06 -20.70
C VAL A 50 14.48 4.50 -20.79
N ASP A 51 13.24 4.66 -21.28
CA ASP A 51 12.61 5.97 -21.50
C ASP A 51 11.63 6.35 -20.38
N GLU A 52 11.54 5.55 -19.31
CA GLU A 52 10.61 5.72 -18.19
C GLU A 52 11.35 5.78 -16.84
N SER A 53 10.94 6.68 -15.95
CA SER A 53 11.47 6.68 -14.58
C SER A 53 10.97 5.45 -13.80
N LEU A 54 11.76 4.99 -12.82
CA LEU A 54 11.40 3.81 -12.02
C LEU A 54 10.07 3.98 -11.27
N SER A 55 9.77 5.19 -10.80
CA SER A 55 8.49 5.51 -10.17
C SER A 55 7.34 5.51 -11.17
N ALA A 56 7.54 6.00 -12.39
CA ALA A 56 6.55 5.92 -13.46
C ALA A 56 6.29 4.46 -13.86
N THR A 57 7.34 3.64 -13.99
CA THR A 57 7.20 2.19 -14.21
C THR A 57 6.38 1.53 -13.09
N ALA A 58 6.66 1.86 -11.82
CA ALA A 58 5.92 1.32 -10.69
C ALA A 58 4.44 1.72 -10.71
N ALA A 59 4.14 2.99 -10.99
CA ALA A 59 2.78 3.52 -11.11
C ALA A 59 2.02 2.88 -12.28
N ARG A 60 2.66 2.76 -13.44
CA ARG A 60 2.08 2.10 -14.61
C ARG A 60 1.81 0.63 -14.35
N LYS A 61 2.74 -0.12 -13.72
CA LYS A 61 2.52 -1.53 -13.39
C LYS A 61 1.41 -1.74 -12.38
N LEU A 62 1.27 -0.82 -11.42
CA LEU A 62 0.12 -0.77 -10.52
C LEU A 62 -1.18 -0.58 -11.30
N PHE A 63 -1.23 0.40 -12.21
CA PHE A 63 -2.41 0.68 -13.02
C PHE A 63 -2.76 -0.48 -13.96
N GLU A 64 -1.79 -1.06 -14.67
CA GLU A 64 -1.99 -2.23 -15.54
C GLU A 64 -2.57 -3.42 -14.76
N THR A 65 -2.15 -3.61 -13.50
CA THR A 65 -2.59 -4.74 -12.67
C THR A 65 -3.95 -4.50 -12.04
N THR A 66 -4.26 -3.28 -11.63
CA THR A 66 -5.41 -3.01 -10.74
C THR A 66 -6.46 -2.08 -11.36
N ALA A 67 -6.13 -1.40 -12.46
CA ALA A 67 -6.85 -0.25 -13.00
C ALA A 67 -6.99 0.92 -12.01
N LEU A 68 -6.16 0.96 -10.95
CA LEU A 68 -6.19 1.99 -9.91
C LEU A 68 -5.05 2.97 -10.03
N GLN A 69 -5.27 4.16 -9.47
CA GLN A 69 -4.22 5.15 -9.26
C GLN A 69 -3.75 5.09 -7.80
N PRO A 70 -2.44 5.19 -7.53
CA PRO A 70 -1.95 5.21 -6.16
C PRO A 70 -2.39 6.50 -5.45
N ALA A 71 -2.99 6.37 -4.26
CA ALA A 71 -3.13 7.48 -3.33
C ALA A 71 -1.80 7.81 -2.62
N TYR A 72 -0.89 6.84 -2.62
CA TYR A 72 0.47 6.94 -2.09
C TYR A 72 1.38 6.03 -2.90
N LEU A 73 2.59 6.47 -3.23
CA LEU A 73 3.63 5.68 -3.89
C LEU A 73 5.00 6.14 -3.39
N GLU A 74 5.82 5.20 -2.91
CA GLU A 74 7.16 5.48 -2.41
C GLU A 74 8.10 4.32 -2.75
N GLN A 75 9.38 4.63 -3.01
CA GLN A 75 10.40 3.60 -3.13
C GLN A 75 10.63 2.92 -1.77
N LEU A 76 10.54 1.59 -1.74
CA LEU A 76 10.74 0.78 -0.55
C LEU A 76 12.23 0.48 -0.33
N TYR A 77 12.85 -0.19 -1.31
CA TYR A 77 14.25 -0.66 -1.22
C TYR A 77 14.74 -1.21 -2.57
N ALA A 78 16.06 -1.44 -2.68
CA ALA A 78 16.66 -2.16 -3.79
C ALA A 78 17.05 -3.59 -3.36
N PHE A 79 16.48 -4.60 -4.01
CA PHE A 79 16.76 -6.02 -3.75
C PHE A 79 17.70 -6.56 -4.82
N GLY A 80 18.93 -6.90 -4.42
CA GLY A 80 20.00 -7.26 -5.35
C GLY A 80 20.79 -8.51 -4.97
N LYS A 81 20.21 -9.43 -4.18
CA LYS A 81 20.84 -10.72 -3.84
C LYS A 81 21.25 -11.45 -5.14
N PRO A 82 22.50 -11.93 -5.27
CA PRO A 82 22.99 -12.50 -6.53
C PRO A 82 22.16 -13.66 -7.09
N ASP A 83 21.51 -14.42 -6.22
CA ASP A 83 20.74 -15.63 -6.48
C ASP A 83 19.23 -15.42 -6.48
N ARG A 84 18.74 -14.16 -6.40
CA ARG A 84 17.30 -13.88 -6.36
C ARG A 84 16.54 -14.27 -7.63
N SER A 85 17.26 -14.41 -8.74
CA SER A 85 16.71 -14.87 -10.02
C SER A 85 17.51 -16.07 -10.53
N PRO A 86 16.85 -17.15 -10.96
CA PRO A 86 17.53 -18.32 -11.49
C PRO A 86 18.06 -18.11 -12.92
N THR A 87 17.64 -17.04 -13.62
CA THR A 87 17.99 -16.81 -15.03
C THR A 87 19.15 -15.84 -15.24
N GLY A 88 19.62 -15.16 -14.19
CA GLY A 88 20.69 -14.17 -14.32
C GLY A 88 20.74 -13.18 -13.17
N ARG A 89 21.68 -12.23 -13.24
CA ARG A 89 21.84 -11.20 -12.21
C ARG A 89 20.80 -10.10 -12.39
N VAL A 90 19.83 -10.06 -11.49
CA VAL A 90 18.76 -9.04 -11.48
C VAL A 90 18.84 -8.20 -10.20
N VAL A 91 18.65 -6.90 -10.33
CA VAL A 91 18.34 -6.00 -9.21
C VAL A 91 16.90 -5.52 -9.38
N SER A 92 16.06 -5.69 -8.35
CA SER A 92 14.72 -5.13 -8.34
C SER A 92 14.66 -3.87 -7.49
N ILE A 93 14.24 -2.76 -8.07
CA ILE A 93 13.87 -1.55 -7.33
C ILE A 93 12.39 -1.69 -6.96
N VAL A 94 12.14 -1.84 -5.67
CA VAL A 94 10.80 -2.09 -5.17
C VAL A 94 10.17 -0.79 -4.73
N TYR A 95 8.94 -0.58 -5.18
CA TYR A 95 8.04 0.45 -4.70
C TYR A 95 6.93 -0.19 -3.86
N TRP A 96 6.33 0.61 -2.99
CA TRP A 96 5.11 0.24 -2.32
C TRP A 96 4.09 1.36 -2.44
N ALA A 97 2.82 0.98 -2.50
CA ALA A 97 1.73 1.88 -2.81
C ALA A 97 0.51 1.61 -1.94
N LEU A 98 -0.31 2.63 -1.77
CA LEU A 98 -1.61 2.52 -1.13
C LEU A 98 -2.68 2.94 -2.12
N VAL A 99 -3.75 2.15 -2.19
CA VAL A 99 -4.94 2.44 -3.01
C VAL A 99 -6.17 2.47 -2.11
N ARG A 100 -7.19 3.23 -2.53
CA ARG A 100 -8.43 3.36 -1.75
C ARG A 100 -9.28 2.12 -1.85
N ALA A 101 -9.92 1.75 -0.73
CA ALA A 101 -10.74 0.56 -0.59
C ALA A 101 -11.90 0.52 -1.59
N GLU A 102 -12.60 1.65 -1.79
CA GLU A 102 -13.77 1.71 -2.67
C GLU A 102 -13.41 1.42 -4.13
N GLN A 103 -12.19 1.78 -4.53
CA GLN A 103 -11.71 1.54 -5.89
C GLN A 103 -11.22 0.10 -6.06
N ALA A 104 -10.61 -0.50 -5.03
CA ALA A 104 -10.14 -1.88 -5.02
C ALA A 104 -11.26 -2.92 -5.07
N GLU A 105 -12.46 -2.61 -4.57
CA GLU A 105 -13.64 -3.47 -4.72
C GLU A 105 -14.24 -3.41 -6.13
N ALA A 106 -14.14 -2.27 -6.79
CA ALA A 106 -14.67 -2.05 -8.14
C ALA A 106 -13.73 -2.54 -9.26
N SER A 107 -12.48 -2.89 -8.95
CA SER A 107 -11.53 -3.36 -9.96
C SER A 107 -11.93 -4.75 -10.48
N THR A 108 -12.48 -4.82 -11.68
CA THR A 108 -12.57 -6.06 -12.47
C THR A 108 -11.18 -6.41 -12.94
N VAL A 109 -10.54 -7.36 -12.27
CA VAL A 109 -9.19 -7.75 -12.65
C VAL A 109 -9.23 -8.93 -13.62
N ASP A 110 -8.30 -8.92 -14.58
CA ASP A 110 -8.01 -10.03 -15.50
C ASP A 110 -7.93 -11.36 -14.74
N ASP A 111 -8.22 -12.49 -15.39
CA ASP A 111 -8.28 -13.84 -14.79
C ASP A 111 -6.97 -14.22 -14.05
N ASN A 112 -5.86 -13.55 -14.40
CA ASN A 112 -4.55 -13.78 -13.84
C ASN A 112 -4.21 -12.91 -12.62
N VAL A 113 -5.13 -12.09 -12.11
CA VAL A 113 -4.87 -11.26 -10.92
C VAL A 113 -5.85 -11.58 -9.82
N ARG A 114 -5.32 -11.73 -8.60
CA ARG A 114 -6.14 -12.00 -7.43
C ARG A 114 -5.62 -11.23 -6.23
N TRP A 115 -6.55 -10.79 -5.40
CA TRP A 115 -6.25 -10.17 -4.11
C TRP A 115 -6.08 -11.22 -3.03
N PHE A 116 -5.04 -11.04 -2.22
CA PHE A 116 -4.71 -11.90 -1.08
C PHE A 116 -4.59 -11.06 0.19
N GLU A 117 -4.94 -11.64 1.32
CA GLU A 117 -4.65 -11.08 2.63
C GLU A 117 -3.13 -11.06 2.83
N ALA A 118 -2.58 -9.89 3.17
CA ALA A 118 -1.14 -9.67 3.17
C ALA A 118 -0.40 -10.47 4.27
N ASP A 119 -1.10 -10.80 5.37
CA ASP A 119 -0.58 -11.60 6.47
C ASP A 119 -0.77 -13.13 6.26
N ALA A 120 -1.44 -13.54 5.18
CA ALA A 120 -1.76 -14.94 4.90
C ALA A 120 -1.46 -15.31 3.44
N LEU A 121 -0.27 -14.92 2.96
CA LEU A 121 0.15 -15.17 1.60
C LEU A 121 0.59 -16.63 1.36
N PRO A 122 0.34 -17.16 0.14
CA PRO A 122 1.00 -18.39 -0.29
C PRO A 122 2.50 -18.15 -0.55
N GLU A 123 3.23 -19.21 -0.90
CA GLU A 123 4.57 -19.08 -1.46
C GLU A 123 4.51 -18.33 -2.80
N LEU A 124 5.31 -17.28 -2.91
CA LEU A 124 5.39 -16.43 -4.09
C LEU A 124 6.65 -16.75 -4.91
N ALA A 125 6.61 -16.42 -6.19
CA ALA A 125 7.78 -16.54 -7.05
C ALA A 125 8.96 -15.68 -6.55
N PHE A 126 10.18 -16.17 -6.79
CA PHE A 126 11.43 -15.49 -6.41
C PHE A 126 11.54 -15.24 -4.89
N ASP A 127 11.97 -14.04 -4.51
CA ASP A 127 12.10 -13.55 -3.14
C ASP A 127 10.89 -12.66 -2.73
N HIS A 128 9.75 -12.78 -3.40
CA HIS A 128 8.63 -11.84 -3.22
C HIS A 128 7.98 -11.90 -1.83
N ASN A 129 7.97 -13.04 -1.12
CA ASN A 129 7.50 -13.07 0.27
C ASN A 129 8.34 -12.15 1.17
N LEU A 130 9.68 -12.18 1.02
CA LEU A 130 10.59 -11.30 1.76
C LEU A 130 10.32 -9.82 1.45
N ILE A 131 10.01 -9.50 0.20
CA ILE A 131 9.67 -8.13 -0.21
C ILE A 131 8.37 -7.67 0.47
N VAL A 132 7.35 -8.52 0.51
CA VAL A 132 6.09 -8.20 1.19
C VAL A 132 6.29 -8.03 2.69
N ASP A 133 7.04 -8.93 3.34
CA ASP A 133 7.34 -8.83 4.78
C ASP A 133 8.00 -7.48 5.11
N TYR A 134 8.96 -7.06 4.29
CA TYR A 134 9.63 -5.77 4.46
C TYR A 134 8.69 -4.58 4.20
N ALA A 135 7.79 -4.70 3.22
CA ALA A 135 6.77 -3.68 2.93
C ALA A 135 5.75 -3.55 4.08
N LEU A 136 5.30 -4.67 4.67
CA LEU A 136 4.40 -4.69 5.83
C LEU A 136 5.08 -4.08 7.05
N TRP A 137 6.35 -4.42 7.30
CA TRP A 137 7.14 -3.79 8.35
C TRP A 137 7.23 -2.27 8.14
N ARG A 138 7.50 -1.82 6.90
CA ARG A 138 7.56 -0.39 6.56
C ARG A 138 6.22 0.31 6.77
N LEU A 139 5.12 -0.28 6.30
CA LEU A 139 3.77 0.23 6.46
C LEU A 139 3.41 0.40 7.95
N ARG A 140 3.62 -0.66 8.75
CA ARG A 140 3.32 -0.66 10.19
C ARG A 140 4.14 0.38 10.94
N THR A 141 5.44 0.48 10.65
CA THR A 141 6.33 1.46 11.28
C THR A 141 5.94 2.89 10.95
N LYS A 142 5.63 3.17 9.67
CA LYS A 142 5.22 4.53 9.30
C LYS A 142 3.83 4.90 9.84
N MET A 143 2.98 3.93 10.15
CA MET A 143 1.68 4.23 10.75
C MET A 143 1.74 4.87 12.14
N GLU A 144 2.85 4.69 12.86
CA GLU A 144 3.03 5.29 14.18
C GLU A 144 3.35 6.80 14.10
N TYR A 145 3.89 7.27 12.96
CA TYR A 145 4.47 8.61 12.86
C TYR A 145 4.03 9.43 11.64
N SER A 146 3.34 8.84 10.66
CA SER A 146 3.00 9.51 9.39
C SER A 146 1.50 9.52 9.08
N ARG A 147 1.12 10.34 8.10
CA ARG A 147 -0.26 10.51 7.60
C ARG A 147 -0.72 9.38 6.68
N ILE A 148 -0.09 8.22 6.70
CA ILE A 148 -0.44 7.10 5.81
C ILE A 148 -1.92 6.70 5.92
N ALA A 149 -2.53 6.82 7.10
CA ALA A 149 -3.96 6.50 7.24
C ALA A 149 -4.86 7.39 6.35
N HIS A 150 -4.43 8.62 6.02
CA HIS A 150 -5.13 9.47 5.04
C HIS A 150 -5.26 8.81 3.67
N ALA A 151 -4.22 8.10 3.21
CA ALA A 151 -4.24 7.42 1.92
C ALA A 151 -5.31 6.32 1.85
N PHE A 152 -5.75 5.79 3.00
CA PHE A 152 -6.86 4.85 3.08
C PHE A 152 -8.24 5.51 3.26
N LEU A 153 -8.33 6.64 3.96
CA LEU A 153 -9.60 7.24 4.41
C LEU A 153 -10.12 8.38 3.53
N GLY A 154 -9.25 9.03 2.76
CA GLY A 154 -9.60 10.24 2.01
C GLY A 154 -9.63 11.52 2.86
N GLU A 155 -10.22 12.58 2.31
CA GLU A 155 -10.06 13.95 2.81
C GLU A 155 -10.67 14.19 4.20
N THR A 156 -11.78 13.50 4.50
CA THR A 156 -12.46 13.61 5.79
C THR A 156 -12.84 12.24 6.31
N PHE A 157 -12.74 12.05 7.62
CA PHE A 157 -12.98 10.77 8.28
C PHE A 157 -13.40 10.95 9.73
N THR A 158 -13.98 9.92 10.31
CA THR A 158 -14.30 9.81 11.74
C THR A 158 -13.13 9.18 12.51
N LEU A 159 -13.05 9.41 13.81
CA LEU A 159 -12.07 8.71 14.67
C LEU A 159 -12.28 7.19 14.69
N SER A 160 -13.50 6.71 14.42
CA SER A 160 -13.77 5.27 14.37
C SER A 160 -13.15 4.66 13.12
N GLU A 161 -13.32 5.29 11.96
CA GLU A 161 -12.71 4.84 10.70
C GLU A 161 -11.18 4.91 10.81
N LEU A 162 -10.63 6.00 11.36
CA LEU A 162 -9.19 6.10 11.59
C LEU A 162 -8.67 4.99 12.51
N ARG A 163 -9.38 4.70 13.61
CA ARG A 163 -9.01 3.59 14.50
C ARG A 163 -9.05 2.25 13.76
N GLN A 164 -10.09 1.98 12.97
CA GLN A 164 -10.23 0.74 12.21
C GLN A 164 -9.08 0.55 11.22
N VAL A 165 -8.62 1.62 10.55
CA VAL A 165 -7.42 1.57 9.68
C VAL A 165 -6.19 1.16 10.48
N HIS A 166 -5.96 1.79 11.64
CA HIS A 166 -4.82 1.43 12.49
C HIS A 166 -4.91 -0.02 12.99
N GLU A 167 -6.09 -0.48 13.42
CA GLU A 167 -6.31 -1.86 13.87
C GLU A 167 -6.06 -2.87 12.74
N ALA A 168 -6.54 -2.57 11.53
CA ALA A 168 -6.36 -3.40 10.34
C ALA A 168 -4.89 -3.54 9.95
N VAL A 169 -4.13 -2.44 9.99
CA VAL A 169 -2.70 -2.45 9.62
C VAL A 169 -1.83 -3.08 10.71
N LEU A 170 -2.13 -2.79 11.99
CA LEU A 170 -1.37 -3.31 13.13
C LEU A 170 -1.73 -4.75 13.49
N GLY A 171 -2.86 -5.27 12.99
CA GLY A 171 -3.35 -6.61 13.29
C GLY A 171 -3.77 -6.80 14.75
N LYS A 172 -4.12 -5.72 15.46
CA LYS A 172 -4.50 -5.76 16.88
C LYS A 172 -5.54 -4.69 17.22
N PRO A 173 -6.46 -4.97 18.16
CA PRO A 173 -7.43 -3.99 18.61
C PRO A 173 -6.75 -2.85 19.39
N LEU A 174 -7.35 -1.67 19.31
CA LEU A 174 -6.94 -0.45 20.00
C LEU A 174 -8.06 0.04 20.91
N ASP A 175 -7.69 0.44 22.13
CA ASP A 175 -8.64 1.02 23.07
C ASP A 175 -9.20 2.36 22.52
N PRO A 176 -10.53 2.50 22.36
CA PRO A 176 -11.12 3.71 21.77
C PRO A 176 -10.84 5.00 22.55
N ALA A 177 -10.74 4.93 23.87
CA ALA A 177 -10.52 6.11 24.72
C ALA A 177 -9.06 6.58 24.66
N ASN A 178 -8.11 5.66 24.70
CA ASN A 178 -6.68 5.93 24.53
C ASN A 178 -6.39 6.44 23.13
N PHE A 179 -6.96 5.79 22.10
CA PHE A 179 -6.78 6.20 20.71
C PHE A 179 -7.29 7.62 20.46
N ARG A 180 -8.48 7.95 20.95
CA ARG A 180 -9.01 9.32 20.87
C ARG A 180 -8.06 10.33 21.52
N ARG A 181 -7.60 10.07 22.75
CA ARG A 181 -6.68 10.98 23.45
C ARG A 181 -5.38 11.17 22.68
N GLN A 182 -4.81 10.10 22.13
CA GLN A 182 -3.60 10.16 21.31
C GLN A 182 -3.82 11.00 20.05
N VAL A 183 -4.86 10.73 19.29
CA VAL A 183 -5.18 11.44 18.05
C VAL A 183 -5.43 12.93 18.31
N GLU A 184 -6.20 13.26 19.34
CA GLU A 184 -6.55 14.66 19.66
C GLU A 184 -5.37 15.46 20.23
N SER A 185 -4.34 14.78 20.73
CA SER A 185 -3.08 15.41 21.12
C SER A 185 -2.14 15.66 19.94
N SER A 186 -2.42 15.07 18.77
CA SER A 186 -1.60 15.23 17.58
C SER A 186 -1.92 16.54 16.88
N PRO A 187 -0.90 17.38 16.57
CA PRO A 187 -1.11 18.59 15.79
C PRO A 187 -1.49 18.30 14.32
N ALA A 188 -1.31 17.05 13.87
CA ALA A 188 -1.55 16.66 12.48
C ALA A 188 -3.04 16.53 12.12
N ILE A 189 -3.92 16.42 13.11
CA ILE A 189 -5.33 16.09 12.91
C ILE A 189 -6.20 17.26 13.37
N VAL A 190 -6.99 17.79 12.44
CA VAL A 190 -7.83 18.97 12.62
C VAL A 190 -9.28 18.53 12.76
N ARG A 191 -9.93 18.99 13.84
CA ARG A 191 -11.39 18.83 14.04
C ARG A 191 -12.14 19.72 13.07
N THR A 192 -13.15 19.19 12.38
CA THR A 192 -14.06 20.00 11.55
C THR A 192 -15.36 20.29 12.30
N GLU A 193 -16.15 21.23 11.78
CA GLU A 193 -17.52 21.48 12.25
C GLU A 193 -18.55 20.52 11.62
N GLN A 194 -18.12 19.71 10.66
CA GLN A 194 -18.99 18.78 9.93
C GLN A 194 -19.19 17.48 10.73
N HIS A 195 -20.34 16.86 10.52
CA HIS A 195 -20.69 15.57 11.10
C HIS A 195 -21.26 14.69 9.99
N VAL A 196 -21.12 13.36 10.13
CA VAL A 196 -21.69 12.41 9.17
C VAL A 196 -23.21 12.59 9.12
N THR A 197 -23.76 12.79 7.94
CA THR A 197 -25.19 12.96 7.72
C THR A 197 -25.91 11.61 7.62
N GLY A 198 -27.16 11.51 8.11
CA GLY A 198 -28.03 10.35 7.86
C GLY A 198 -28.14 9.27 8.95
N GLY A 199 -27.62 9.50 10.16
CA GLY A 199 -27.72 8.55 11.28
C GLY A 199 -28.93 8.76 12.20
N ARG A 200 -29.44 7.67 12.80
CA ARG A 200 -30.52 7.68 13.82
C ARG A 200 -30.04 8.11 15.24
N HIS A 201 -28.73 8.26 15.42
CA HIS A 201 -28.03 8.65 16.65
C HIS A 201 -27.20 9.91 16.44
N ARG A 202 -26.62 10.47 17.54
CA ARG A 202 -25.73 11.64 17.48
C ARG A 202 -24.65 11.40 16.40
N PRO A 203 -24.63 12.19 15.32
CA PRO A 203 -23.78 11.90 14.20
C PRO A 203 -22.31 12.06 14.60
N PRO A 204 -21.43 11.14 14.19
CA PRO A 204 -20.01 11.25 14.47
C PRO A 204 -19.42 12.48 13.77
N ARG A 205 -18.50 13.16 14.47
CA ARG A 205 -17.80 14.34 13.94
C ARG A 205 -16.75 13.91 12.92
N LEU A 206 -16.56 14.75 11.90
CA LEU A 206 -15.52 14.58 10.90
C LEU A 206 -14.22 15.29 11.32
N TYR A 207 -13.11 14.69 10.92
CA TYR A 207 -11.76 15.14 11.10
C TYR A 207 -11.08 15.14 9.74
N ARG A 208 -10.02 15.94 9.60
CA ARG A 208 -9.15 15.93 8.43
C ARG A 208 -7.70 16.02 8.86
N TYR A 209 -6.80 15.58 8.00
CA TYR A 209 -5.39 15.89 8.20
C TYR A 209 -5.13 17.36 7.87
N ASP A 210 -4.19 17.96 8.61
CA ASP A 210 -3.60 19.24 8.22
C ASP A 210 -2.98 19.14 6.82
N ALA A 211 -3.27 20.12 5.97
CA ALA A 211 -2.82 20.13 4.57
C ALA A 211 -1.37 20.60 4.43
N ASP A 212 -0.84 21.30 5.44
CA ASP A 212 0.48 21.93 5.38
C ASP A 212 1.64 20.95 5.65
N ILE A 213 1.36 19.66 5.80
CA ILE A 213 2.36 18.65 6.14
C ILE A 213 2.27 17.52 5.12
N GLU A 214 3.35 17.32 4.36
CA GLU A 214 3.42 16.35 3.27
C GLU A 214 3.16 14.90 3.74
N LEU A 215 2.45 14.14 2.90
CA LEU A 215 2.14 12.73 3.14
C LEU A 215 3.35 11.82 2.90
N VAL A 216 4.24 12.23 2.00
CA VAL A 216 5.44 11.49 1.59
C VAL A 216 6.65 12.36 1.88
N ASP A 217 7.59 11.86 2.68
CA ASP A 217 8.93 12.46 2.75
C ASP A 217 9.73 11.92 1.57
N ASN A 218 9.59 12.58 0.43
CA ASN A 218 10.37 12.29 -0.78
C ASN A 218 11.79 12.89 -0.70
N GLY A 219 12.16 13.47 0.45
CA GLY A 219 13.41 14.19 0.63
C GLY A 219 13.50 15.42 -0.29
N PRO A 220 14.69 16.04 -0.38
CA PRO A 220 14.87 17.30 -1.11
C PRO A 220 14.77 17.17 -2.65
N LEU A 221 14.55 15.96 -3.18
CA LEU A 221 14.57 15.67 -4.61
C LEU A 221 13.19 15.81 -5.28
N SER A 222 12.10 15.73 -4.53
CA SER A 222 10.72 15.91 -5.05
C SER A 222 10.39 17.35 -5.46
N ALA A 223 11.11 18.34 -4.91
CA ALA A 223 10.82 19.76 -5.17
C ALA A 223 11.33 20.28 -6.53
N ARG A 224 11.91 19.41 -7.39
CA ARG A 224 12.62 19.82 -8.61
C ARG A 224 12.28 19.03 -9.89
N SER A 225 11.23 18.21 -9.88
CA SER A 225 10.80 17.42 -11.05
C SER A 225 9.48 17.92 -11.61
#